data_AF-A0A3G2TEN5-F1
#
_entry.id   AF-A0A3G2TEN5-F1
#
_cell.length_a   1.000
_cell.length_b   1.000
_cell.length_c   1.000
_cell.angle_alpha   90.00
_cell.angle_beta   90.00
_cell.angle_gamma   90.00
#
_symmetry.space_group_name_H-M   'P 1'
#
loop_
_entity.id
_entity.type
_entity.pdbx_description
1 polymer ?
#
loop_
_entity_poly.entity_id
_entity_poly.type
_entity_poly.pdbx_seq_one_letter_code
_entity_poly.pdbx_strand_id
1 'polypeptide(L)'
;MIQKISRLSAVALLLLLNLSCTQETTKEDTVTAVSKNGAVETTVSVEHADSADVLITRHKVWVKNNLVKEVTTRDTIPALGDTILPVTSNGNEIQQKARKDYEFYITVQ
;
A
#
# COMPACT_ATOMS: atom_id res chain seq x y z
N MET A 1 -42.06 34.86 36.42
CA MET A 1 -40.73 34.21 36.31
C MET A 1 -40.73 33.27 35.08
N ILE A 2 -40.81 33.79 33.85
CA ILE A 2 -41.01 32.99 32.60
C ILE A 2 -40.04 33.47 31.49
N GLN A 3 -38.79 33.76 31.84
CA GLN A 3 -37.83 34.35 30.88
C GLN A 3 -36.53 33.55 30.70
N LYS A 4 -36.40 32.36 31.30
CA LYS A 4 -35.15 31.56 31.24
C LYS A 4 -35.16 30.39 30.25
N ILE A 5 -36.33 29.93 29.79
CA ILE A 5 -36.43 28.73 28.92
C ILE A 5 -36.09 29.04 27.45
N SER A 6 -36.29 30.29 26.99
CA SER A 6 -36.03 30.69 25.59
C SER A 6 -34.55 30.72 25.20
N ARG A 7 -33.63 30.96 26.15
CA ARG A 7 -32.19 31.09 25.84
C ARG A 7 -31.43 29.76 25.80
N LEU A 8 -31.91 28.71 26.48
CA LEU A 8 -31.26 27.40 26.43
C LEU A 8 -31.46 26.68 25.10
N SER A 9 -32.62 26.87 24.45
CA SER A 9 -32.94 26.22 23.17
C SER A 9 -32.04 26.72 22.02
N ALA A 10 -31.70 28.01 22.01
CA ALA A 10 -30.83 28.59 20.99
C ALA A 10 -29.37 28.10 21.10
N VAL A 11 -28.87 27.87 22.32
CA VAL A 11 -27.51 27.36 22.55
C VAL A 11 -27.39 25.90 22.12
N ALA A 12 -28.41 25.08 22.40
CA ALA A 12 -28.45 23.68 21.97
C ALA A 12 -28.46 23.54 20.43
N LEU A 13 -29.14 24.45 19.72
CA LEU A 13 -29.19 24.44 18.26
C LEU A 13 -27.87 24.90 17.61
N LEU A 14 -27.13 25.83 18.22
CA LEU A 14 -25.79 26.23 17.75
C LEU A 14 -24.72 25.15 17.95
N LEU A 15 -24.85 24.32 18.99
CA LEU A 15 -23.93 23.19 19.23
C LEU A 15 -24.08 22.07 18.20
N LEU A 16 -25.27 21.87 17.63
CA LEU A 16 -25.53 20.83 16.62
C LEU A 16 -25.00 21.20 15.21
N LEU A 17 -24.78 22.49 14.93
CA LEU A 17 -24.30 22.97 13.62
C LEU A 17 -22.78 22.85 13.43
N ASN A 18 -22.01 22.59 14.50
CA ASN A 18 -20.54 22.47 14.43
C ASN A 18 -20.05 21.04 14.12
N LEU A 19 -20.94 20.05 14.04
CA LEU A 19 -20.58 18.66 13.71
C LEU A 19 -20.63 18.36 12.21
N SER A 20 -20.95 19.34 11.36
CA SER A 20 -21.24 19.13 9.93
C SER A 20 -20.25 19.82 8.99
N CYS A 21 -18.94 19.84 9.27
CA CYS A 21 -17.96 20.12 8.21
C CYS A 21 -16.51 19.79 8.60
N THR A 22 -16.19 18.50 8.60
CA THR A 22 -14.85 18.03 8.19
C THR A 22 -15.06 16.81 7.28
N GLN A 23 -15.66 17.04 6.11
CA GLN A 23 -15.46 16.11 5.01
C GLN A 23 -14.04 16.34 4.52
N GLU A 24 -13.09 15.65 5.15
CA GLU A 24 -11.84 15.39 4.45
C GLU A 24 -12.20 14.66 3.18
N THR A 25 -11.83 15.24 2.05
CA THR A 25 -11.87 14.61 0.74
C THR A 25 -10.87 13.47 0.76
N THR A 26 -11.24 12.38 1.42
CA THR A 26 -10.52 11.12 1.34
C THR A 26 -10.50 10.76 -0.14
N LYS A 27 -9.32 10.86 -0.76
CA LYS A 27 -9.05 10.34 -2.10
C LYS A 27 -9.54 8.89 -2.11
N GLU A 28 -10.71 8.63 -2.70
CA GLU A 28 -11.34 7.30 -2.69
C GLU A 28 -10.45 6.22 -3.34
N ASP A 29 -9.44 6.63 -4.10
CA ASP A 29 -8.58 5.74 -4.87
C ASP A 29 -7.36 5.20 -4.11
N THR A 30 -7.16 5.55 -2.84
CA THR A 30 -6.05 4.95 -2.06
C THR A 30 -6.53 3.68 -1.37
N VAL A 31 -6.37 2.54 -2.04
CA VAL A 31 -6.57 1.22 -1.43
C VAL A 31 -5.51 1.01 -0.34
N THR A 32 -5.87 1.27 0.91
CA THR A 32 -4.97 1.09 2.07
C THR A 32 -4.83 -0.36 2.50
N ALA A 33 -5.76 -1.23 2.08
CA ALA A 33 -5.76 -2.65 2.38
C ALA A 33 -6.51 -3.47 1.32
N VAL A 34 -6.08 -4.71 1.10
CA VAL A 34 -6.75 -5.66 0.19
C VAL A 34 -8.11 -6.06 0.77
N SER A 35 -9.19 -5.86 -0.01
CA SER A 35 -10.54 -6.31 0.35
C SER A 35 -10.64 -7.83 0.25
N LYS A 36 -10.59 -8.53 1.39
CA LYS A 36 -10.61 -10.01 1.41
C LYS A 36 -12.00 -10.61 1.12
N ASN A 37 -13.02 -9.79 0.86
CA ASN A 37 -14.36 -10.28 0.54
C ASN A 37 -14.51 -10.77 -0.92
N GLY A 38 -13.54 -10.44 -1.77
CA GLY A 38 -13.51 -10.83 -3.18
C GLY A 38 -12.37 -10.13 -3.89
N ALA A 39 -11.15 -10.64 -3.75
CA ALA A 39 -9.96 -10.03 -4.35
C ALA A 39 -8.95 -11.07 -4.81
N VAL A 40 -8.20 -10.71 -5.84
CA VAL A 40 -6.96 -11.40 -6.23
C VAL A 40 -5.81 -10.45 -5.92
N GLU A 41 -4.94 -10.86 -5.01
CA GLU A 41 -3.72 -10.15 -4.64
C GLU A 41 -2.55 -10.81 -5.35
N THR A 42 -1.83 -10.04 -6.17
CA THR A 42 -0.64 -10.51 -6.88
C THR A 42 0.59 -9.79 -6.36
N THR A 43 1.61 -10.54 -5.95
CA THR A 43 2.94 -10.03 -5.62
C THR A 43 3.94 -10.56 -6.64
N VAL A 44 4.74 -9.66 -7.22
CA VAL A 44 5.86 -10.00 -8.09
C VAL A 44 7.13 -9.49 -7.43
N SER A 45 8.14 -10.34 -7.33
CA SER A 45 9.42 -10.01 -6.70
C SER A 45 10.58 -10.76 -7.36
N VAL A 46 11.80 -10.23 -7.24
CA VAL A 46 13.02 -10.94 -7.59
C VAL A 46 13.81 -11.27 -6.32
N GLU A 47 14.34 -12.49 -6.27
CA GLU A 47 15.37 -12.89 -5.33
C GLU A 47 16.70 -12.98 -6.08
N HIS A 48 17.69 -12.17 -5.68
CA HIS A 48 19.01 -12.21 -6.29
C HIS A 48 19.82 -13.40 -5.75
N ALA A 49 20.30 -14.26 -6.65
CA ALA A 49 21.15 -15.39 -6.30
C ALA A 49 22.49 -15.32 -7.05
N ASP A 50 23.44 -16.19 -6.70
CA ASP A 50 24.83 -16.05 -7.15
C ASP A 50 25.02 -16.20 -8.67
N SER A 51 24.41 -17.23 -9.26
CA SER A 51 24.56 -17.56 -10.69
C SER A 51 23.38 -17.14 -11.55
N ALA A 52 22.21 -16.96 -10.96
CA ALA A 52 20.98 -16.56 -11.64
C ALA A 52 20.00 -16.00 -10.62
N ASP A 53 19.08 -15.14 -11.07
CA ASP A 53 18.05 -14.56 -10.22
C ASP A 53 16.77 -15.40 -10.29
N VAL A 54 15.90 -15.27 -9.29
CA VAL A 54 14.64 -16.01 -9.23
C VAL A 54 13.48 -15.03 -9.26
N LEU A 55 12.68 -15.10 -10.32
CA LEU A 55 11.38 -14.43 -10.40
C LEU A 55 10.37 -15.21 -9.58
N ILE A 56 9.76 -14.53 -8.61
CA ILE A 56 8.74 -15.09 -7.74
C ILE A 56 7.44 -14.33 -7.98
N THR A 57 6.41 -15.05 -8.43
CA THR A 57 5.06 -14.52 -8.58
C THR A 57 4.13 -15.26 -7.63
N ARG A 58 3.43 -14.53 -6.76
CA ARG A 58 2.47 -15.09 -5.81
C ARG A 58 1.09 -14.49 -6.06
N HIS A 59 0.11 -15.35 -6.25
CA HIS A 59 -1.30 -14.98 -6.35
C HIS A 59 -2.06 -15.53 -5.16
N LYS A 60 -2.79 -14.66 -4.45
CA LYS A 60 -3.72 -15.03 -3.38
C LYS A 60 -5.13 -14.68 -3.80
N VAL A 61 -6.03 -15.65 -3.73
CA VAL A 61 -7.46 -15.46 -4.01
C VAL A 61 -8.20 -15.44 -2.69
N TRP A 62 -8.86 -14.32 -2.41
CA TRP A 62 -9.65 -14.07 -1.22
C TRP A 62 -11.13 -14.04 -1.55
N VAL A 63 -11.94 -14.79 -0.80
CA VAL A 63 -13.41 -14.82 -0.92
C VAL A 63 -14.01 -14.83 0.48
N LYS A 64 -14.97 -13.93 0.76
CA LYS A 64 -15.65 -13.87 2.07
C LYS A 64 -14.68 -13.86 3.27
N ASN A 65 -13.62 -13.06 3.18
CA ASN A 65 -12.53 -12.95 4.15
C ASN A 65 -11.67 -14.21 4.35
N ASN A 66 -11.80 -15.22 3.50
CA ASN A 66 -11.01 -16.44 3.54
C ASN A 66 -10.03 -16.49 2.38
N LEU A 67 -8.79 -16.92 2.65
CA LEU A 67 -7.83 -17.27 1.61
C LEU A 67 -8.24 -18.63 1.03
N VAL A 68 -8.82 -18.62 -0.17
CA VAL A 68 -9.32 -19.85 -0.79
C VAL A 68 -8.28 -20.52 -1.68
N LYS A 69 -7.30 -19.76 -2.17
CA LYS A 69 -6.21 -20.27 -2.99
C LYS A 69 -4.99 -19.40 -2.86
N GLU A 70 -3.82 -20.05 -2.78
CA GLU A 70 -2.53 -19.41 -3.03
C GLU A 70 -1.80 -20.21 -4.12
N VAL A 71 -1.24 -19.49 -5.09
CA VAL A 71 -0.38 -20.05 -6.15
C VAL A 71 0.92 -19.27 -6.13
N THR A 72 2.05 -19.95 -5.93
CA THR A 72 3.38 -19.36 -6.03
C THR A 72 4.12 -20.04 -7.17
N THR A 73 4.57 -19.25 -8.13
CA THR A 73 5.45 -19.69 -9.22
C THR A 73 6.84 -19.12 -8.97
N ARG A 74 7.86 -19.94 -9.23
CA ARG A 74 9.27 -19.57 -9.14
C ARG A 74 9.97 -20.00 -10.41
N ASP A 75 10.60 -19.05 -11.09
CA ASP A 75 11.33 -19.30 -12.31
C ASP A 75 12.70 -18.64 -12.24
N THR A 76 13.70 -19.31 -12.79
CA THR A 76 15.07 -18.76 -12.88
C THR A 76 15.17 -17.84 -14.08
N ILE A 77 15.75 -16.65 -13.88
CA ILE A 77 15.97 -15.64 -14.92
C ILE A 77 17.44 -15.18 -14.93
N PRO A 78 17.96 -14.67 -16.06
CA PRO A 78 19.34 -14.18 -16.13
C PRO A 78 19.52 -12.92 -15.28
N ALA A 79 20.54 -12.90 -14.42
CA ALA A 79 20.88 -11.74 -13.59
C ALA A 79 21.34 -10.55 -14.45
N LEU A 80 20.96 -9.33 -14.06
CA LEU A 80 21.33 -8.09 -14.77
C LEU A 80 22.75 -7.57 -14.42
N GLY A 81 23.41 -8.24 -13.46
CA GLY A 81 24.70 -7.85 -12.93
C GLY A 81 24.60 -6.75 -11.87
N ASP A 82 25.71 -6.03 -11.70
CA ASP A 82 25.88 -5.08 -10.60
C ASP A 82 25.79 -3.64 -11.07
N THR A 83 25.42 -2.75 -10.15
CA THR A 83 25.45 -1.30 -10.30
C THR A 83 26.17 -0.66 -9.11
N ILE A 84 26.51 0.62 -9.24
CA ILE A 84 27.09 1.41 -8.17
C ILE A 84 26.03 2.43 -7.72
N LEU A 85 25.70 2.42 -6.44
CA LEU A 85 24.75 3.34 -5.83
C LEU A 85 25.46 4.22 -4.80
N PRO A 86 25.16 5.53 -4.77
CA PRO A 86 25.59 6.39 -3.67
C PRO A 86 24.79 6.03 -2.41
N VAL A 87 25.48 5.73 -1.32
CA VAL A 87 24.87 5.43 -0.02
C VAL A 87 25.48 6.34 1.02
N THR A 88 24.65 6.95 1.86
CA THR A 88 25.13 7.76 2.97
C THR A 88 25.51 6.85 4.14
N SER A 89 26.79 6.90 4.53
CA SER A 89 27.31 6.21 5.69
C SER A 89 27.98 7.22 6.62
N ASN A 90 27.49 7.33 7.86
CA ASN A 90 28.02 8.25 8.88
C ASN A 90 28.11 9.72 8.42
N GLY A 91 27.15 10.18 7.61
CA GLY A 91 27.11 11.55 7.10
C GLY A 91 27.98 11.83 5.87
N ASN A 92 28.72 10.82 5.37
CA ASN A 92 29.47 10.90 4.12
C ASN A 92 28.81 10.07 3.02
N GLU A 93 28.85 10.54 1.77
CA GLU A 93 28.46 9.72 0.62
C GLU A 93 29.58 8.75 0.25
N ILE A 94 29.24 7.46 0.17
CA ILE A 94 30.13 6.40 -0.30
C ILE A 94 29.50 5.69 -1.50
N GLN A 95 30.33 5.18 -2.40
CA GLN A 95 29.88 4.37 -3.53
C GLN A 95 29.81 2.90 -3.09
N GLN A 96 28.62 2.30 -3.14
CA GLN A 96 28.41 0.89 -2.81
C GLN A 96 27.98 0.10 -4.04
N LYS A 97 28.57 -1.09 -4.20
CA LYS A 97 28.18 -2.04 -5.23
C LYS A 97 26.87 -2.74 -4.81
N ALA A 98 25.86 -2.72 -5.65
CA ALA A 98 24.57 -3.35 -5.43
C ALA A 98 24.15 -4.17 -6.67
N ARG A 99 23.24 -5.13 -6.50
CA ARG A 99 22.62 -5.83 -7.64
C ARG A 99 21.67 -4.87 -8.36
N LYS A 100 21.57 -4.99 -9.69
CA LYS A 100 20.59 -4.23 -10.47
C LYS A 100 19.20 -4.81 -10.28
N ASP A 101 18.25 -3.95 -9.92
CA ASP A 101 16.84 -4.31 -9.85
C ASP A 101 16.19 -4.33 -11.24
N TYR A 102 15.16 -5.17 -11.38
CA TYR A 102 14.35 -5.25 -12.58
C TYR A 102 13.23 -4.21 -12.55
N GLU A 103 12.89 -3.66 -13.71
CA GLU A 103 11.66 -2.90 -13.89
C GLU A 103 10.51 -3.85 -14.23
N PHE A 104 9.41 -3.76 -13.48
CA PHE A 104 8.21 -4.56 -13.73
C PHE A 104 7.15 -3.74 -14.47
N TYR A 105 6.74 -4.26 -15.62
CA TYR A 105 5.61 -3.73 -16.39
C TYR A 105 4.45 -4.72 -16.25
N ILE A 106 3.38 -4.31 -15.57
CA ILE A 106 2.19 -5.13 -15.33
C ILE A 106 1.03 -4.57 -16.13
N THR A 107 0.41 -5.40 -16.98
CA THR A 107 -0.81 -5.06 -17.71
C THR A 107 -1.95 -5.93 -17.21
N VAL A 108 -3.10 -5.31 -16.93
CA VAL A 108 -4.35 -5.98 -16.54
C VAL A 108 -5.35 -5.79 -17.67
N GLN A 109 -6.06 -6.86 -18.05
CA GLN A 109 -7.06 -6.88 -19.12
C GLN A 109 -8.43 -7.29 -18.58
#